data_AF-U2DYY5-F1
#
_entry.id   AF-U2DYY5-F1
#
_cell.length_a   1.000
_cell.length_b   1.000
_cell.length_c   1.000
_cell.angle_alpha   90.00
_cell.angle_beta   90.00
_cell.angle_gamma   90.00
#
_symmetry.space_group_name_H-M   'P 1'
#
loop_
_entity.id
_entity.type
_entity.pdbx_description
1 polymer ?
#
loop_
_entity_poly.entity_id
_entity_poly.type
_entity_poly.pdbx_seq_one_letter_code
_entity_poly.pdbx_strand_id
1 'polypeptide(L)'
;MNFQQILALLIAKFSGVQKDGLEQMARTIALQCTNEEEAKSLVEKITDAQVNDFVKEYRKVVDKEVSEAGKTLETNLKKKFDFVEKKTDPEPGGGGTDPKPDDIATIVANAVAGAVKPLQDRLEKYEQGEVGKSRLQALQDKLSACKDETFKAQTLKDFGRMRFDDDNSFNEYLTEKEADIKTANQSVADAKLSGAGGAPQFGQKNEAGVSKAVSDFIASQKPDANALTGKEV
;
A
#
# COMPACT_ATOMS: atom_id res chain seq x y z
N MET A 1 -9.84 19.03 -13.08
CA MET A 1 -9.30 18.90 -14.46
C MET A 1 -8.76 17.50 -14.68
N ASN A 2 -9.22 16.81 -15.73
CA ASN A 2 -8.81 15.46 -16.06
C ASN A 2 -7.59 15.47 -17.01
N PHE A 3 -6.80 14.39 -17.02
CA PHE A 3 -5.62 14.20 -17.88
C PHE A 3 -5.85 14.60 -19.35
N GLN A 4 -6.97 14.17 -19.93
CA GLN A 4 -7.32 14.47 -21.33
C GLN A 4 -7.50 15.97 -21.59
N GLN A 5 -8.01 16.71 -20.61
CA GLN A 5 -8.21 18.16 -20.72
C GLN A 5 -6.88 18.90 -20.59
N ILE A 6 -5.98 18.46 -19.70
CA ILE A 6 -4.62 19.01 -19.56
C ILE A 6 -3.82 18.77 -20.84
N LEU A 7 -3.92 17.56 -21.41
CA LEU A 7 -3.28 17.22 -22.67
C LEU A 7 -3.79 18.09 -23.83
N ALA A 8 -5.10 18.31 -23.92
CA ALA A 8 -5.67 19.17 -24.95
C ALA A 8 -5.16 20.62 -24.86
N LEU A 9 -5.03 21.17 -23.65
CA LEU A 9 -4.45 22.51 -23.45
C LEU A 9 -2.96 22.55 -23.82
N LEU A 10 -2.19 21.52 -23.46
CA LEU A 10 -0.78 21.42 -23.83
C LEU A 10 -0.60 21.30 -25.35
N ILE A 11 -1.40 20.49 -26.04
CA ILE A 11 -1.36 20.36 -27.50
C ILE A 11 -1.75 21.68 -28.18
N ALA A 12 -2.77 22.37 -27.67
CA ALA A 12 -3.20 23.65 -28.21
C ALA A 12 -2.13 24.75 -28.05
N LYS A 13 -1.43 24.76 -26.90
CA LYS A 13 -0.38 25.74 -26.60
C LYS A 13 0.95 25.41 -27.30
N PHE A 14 1.27 24.13 -27.43
CA PHE A 14 2.55 23.62 -27.95
C PHE A 14 2.38 22.82 -29.24
N SER A 15 1.74 23.43 -30.25
CA SER A 15 1.32 22.77 -31.50
C SER A 15 2.45 22.26 -32.44
N GLY A 16 3.71 22.38 -32.02
CA GLY A 16 4.89 21.84 -32.71
C GLY A 16 5.63 20.74 -31.94
N VAL A 17 5.20 20.43 -30.71
CA VAL A 17 5.84 19.43 -29.85
C VAL A 17 5.18 18.08 -30.06
N GLN A 18 5.98 17.02 -30.04
CA GLN A 18 5.49 15.66 -30.24
C GLN A 18 4.55 15.19 -29.13
N LYS A 19 3.47 14.53 -29.56
CA LYS A 19 2.37 14.09 -28.72
C LYS A 19 2.77 13.21 -27.54
N ASP A 20 3.71 12.28 -27.73
CA ASP A 20 4.15 11.33 -26.69
C ASP A 20 4.82 12.05 -25.48
N GLY A 21 5.68 13.03 -25.75
CA GLY A 21 6.28 13.85 -24.69
C GLY A 21 5.27 14.76 -24.00
N LEU A 22 4.30 15.31 -24.74
CA LEU A 22 3.20 16.10 -24.18
C LEU A 22 2.25 15.24 -23.33
N GLU A 23 2.03 13.97 -23.71
CA GLU A 23 1.25 13.01 -22.92
C GLU A 23 1.90 12.74 -21.57
N GLN A 24 3.21 12.54 -21.51
CA GLN A 24 3.90 12.33 -20.23
C GLN A 24 3.93 13.59 -19.36
N MET A 25 4.09 14.76 -19.98
CA MET A 25 3.98 16.02 -19.25
C MET A 25 2.58 16.20 -18.67
N ALA A 26 1.52 15.92 -19.45
CA ALA A 26 0.14 15.98 -18.98
C ALA A 26 -0.13 15.00 -17.83
N ARG A 27 0.45 13.79 -17.85
CA ARG A 27 0.36 12.83 -16.73
C ARG A 27 1.05 13.35 -15.48
N THR A 28 2.24 13.93 -15.63
CA THR A 28 3.00 14.49 -14.51
C THR A 28 2.26 15.66 -13.86
N ILE A 29 1.69 16.56 -14.65
CA ILE A 29 0.88 17.68 -14.17
C ILE A 29 -0.41 17.18 -13.51
N ALA A 30 -1.08 16.19 -14.10
CA ALA A 30 -2.28 15.60 -13.52
C ALA A 30 -2.03 14.91 -12.17
N LEU A 31 -0.82 14.40 -11.93
CA LEU A 31 -0.42 13.81 -10.64
C LEU A 31 -0.04 14.86 -9.61
N GLN A 32 0.51 16.01 -10.04
CA GLN A 32 0.98 17.08 -9.15
C GLN A 32 -0.12 18.09 -8.79
N CYS A 33 -1.16 18.23 -9.61
CA CYS A 33 -2.23 19.18 -9.37
C CYS A 33 -3.43 18.52 -8.69
N THR A 34 -3.84 19.08 -7.55
CA THR A 34 -5.02 18.59 -6.79
C THR A 34 -6.31 19.28 -7.19
N ASN A 35 -6.23 20.44 -7.85
CA ASN A 35 -7.36 21.24 -8.28
C ASN A 35 -7.19 21.73 -9.73
N GLU A 36 -8.31 22.16 -10.33
CA GLU A 36 -8.38 22.52 -11.74
C GLU A 36 -7.68 23.85 -12.09
N GLU A 37 -7.64 24.79 -11.15
CA GLU A 37 -7.02 26.09 -11.36
C GLU A 37 -5.49 26.00 -11.28
N GLU A 38 -4.92 25.17 -10.41
CA GLU A 38 -3.48 24.90 -10.39
C GLU A 38 -3.01 24.26 -11.70
N ALA A 39 -3.77 23.29 -12.24
CA ALA A 39 -3.42 22.62 -13.50
C ALA A 39 -3.37 23.60 -14.67
N LYS A 40 -4.35 24.52 -14.77
CA LYS A 40 -4.36 25.58 -15.78
C LYS A 40 -3.19 26.56 -15.57
N SER A 41 -2.97 27.02 -14.34
CA SER A 41 -1.86 27.93 -14.02
C SER A 41 -0.48 27.30 -14.33
N LEU A 42 -0.30 26.01 -14.07
CA LEU A 42 0.94 25.31 -14.35
C LEU A 42 1.19 25.20 -15.85
N VAL A 43 0.18 24.78 -16.62
CA VAL A 43 0.25 24.70 -18.09
C VAL A 43 0.52 26.07 -18.71
N GLU A 44 -0.02 27.14 -18.13
CA GLU A 44 0.24 28.52 -18.55
C GLU A 44 1.66 29.00 -18.24
N LYS A 45 2.24 28.60 -17.11
CA LYS A 45 3.61 28.97 -16.70
C LYS A 45 4.71 28.19 -17.42
N ILE A 46 4.39 27.02 -17.97
CA ILE A 46 5.34 26.22 -18.75
C ILE A 46 5.68 26.95 -20.06
N THR A 47 6.97 27.01 -20.36
CA THR A 47 7.54 27.64 -21.56
C THR A 47 7.89 26.62 -22.64
N ASP A 48 7.93 27.05 -23.90
CA ASP A 48 8.29 26.18 -25.04
C ASP A 48 9.66 25.52 -24.87
N ALA A 49 10.62 26.22 -24.26
CA ALA A 49 11.96 25.70 -23.98
C ALA A 49 11.91 24.52 -23.00
N GLN A 50 11.17 24.66 -21.90
CA GLN A 50 11.01 23.60 -20.90
C GLN A 50 10.30 22.38 -21.46
N VAL A 51 9.29 22.58 -22.30
CA VAL A 51 8.61 21.48 -22.99
C VAL A 51 9.56 20.75 -23.93
N ASN A 52 10.32 21.49 -24.75
CA ASN A 52 11.25 20.88 -25.70
C ASN A 52 12.39 20.14 -25.01
N ASP A 53 12.92 20.67 -23.91
CA ASP A 53 13.97 19.99 -23.14
C ASP A 53 13.42 18.75 -22.43
N PHE A 54 12.22 18.81 -21.85
CA PHE A 54 11.55 17.64 -21.28
C PHE A 54 11.30 16.55 -22.33
N VAL A 55 10.80 16.90 -23.52
CA VAL A 55 10.57 15.93 -24.60
C VAL A 55 11.89 15.34 -25.10
N LYS A 56 12.97 16.13 -25.21
CA LYS A 56 14.31 15.61 -25.56
C LYS A 56 14.84 14.65 -24.52
N GLU A 57 14.68 14.96 -23.24
CA GLU A 57 15.16 14.12 -22.15
C GLU A 57 14.34 12.83 -22.05
N TYR A 58 13.01 12.93 -22.13
CA TYR A 58 12.12 11.77 -22.22
C TYR A 58 12.47 10.88 -23.41
N ARG A 59 12.71 11.47 -24.59
CA ARG A 59 13.17 10.70 -25.76
C ARG A 59 14.53 10.05 -25.55
N LYS A 60 15.49 10.72 -24.92
CA LYS A 60 16.78 10.10 -24.60
C LYS A 60 16.60 8.88 -23.70
N VAL A 61 15.70 8.96 -22.71
CA VAL A 61 15.37 7.83 -21.84
C VAL A 61 14.70 6.71 -22.66
N VAL A 62 13.67 7.04 -23.45
CA VAL A 62 12.96 6.06 -24.29
C VAL A 62 13.89 5.41 -25.32
N ASP A 63 14.66 6.19 -26.07
CA ASP A 63 15.61 5.69 -27.07
C ASP A 63 16.71 4.84 -26.42
N LYS A 64 17.17 5.21 -25.22
CA LYS A 64 18.11 4.41 -24.43
C LYS A 64 17.49 3.10 -23.99
N GLU A 65 16.28 3.11 -23.44
CA GLU A 65 15.57 1.91 -23.01
C GLU A 65 15.26 0.97 -24.19
N VAL A 66 14.86 1.52 -25.34
CA VAL A 66 14.66 0.76 -26.59
C VAL A 66 15.98 0.17 -27.09
N SER A 67 17.08 0.92 -27.03
CA SER A 67 18.40 0.43 -27.42
C SER A 67 18.93 -0.65 -26.47
N GLU A 68 18.75 -0.48 -25.15
CA GLU A 68 19.14 -1.45 -24.13
C GLU A 68 18.29 -2.72 -24.20
N ALA A 69 16.98 -2.60 -24.47
CA ALA A 69 16.10 -3.72 -24.73
C ALA A 69 16.54 -4.48 -26.00
N GLY A 70 16.85 -3.76 -27.09
CA GLY A 70 17.38 -4.35 -28.33
C GLY A 70 18.70 -5.11 -28.10
N LYS A 71 19.67 -4.50 -27.41
CA LYS A 71 20.95 -5.15 -27.07
C LYS A 71 20.77 -6.36 -26.16
N THR A 72 19.83 -6.30 -25.22
CA THR A 72 19.51 -7.41 -24.32
C THR A 72 18.84 -8.55 -25.09
N LEU A 73 17.93 -8.24 -26.02
CA LEU A 73 17.32 -9.21 -26.91
C LEU A 73 18.36 -9.84 -27.84
N GLU A 74 19.23 -9.07 -28.47
CA GLU A 74 20.33 -9.57 -29.31
C GLU A 74 21.32 -10.44 -28.52
N THR A 75 21.67 -10.03 -27.30
CA THR A 75 22.55 -10.81 -26.43
C THR A 75 21.89 -12.13 -26.00
N ASN A 76 20.60 -12.09 -25.67
CA ASN A 76 19.84 -13.30 -25.32
C ASN A 76 19.62 -14.21 -26.54
N LEU A 77 19.44 -13.65 -27.74
CA LEU A 77 19.35 -14.40 -28.99
C LEU A 77 20.69 -15.03 -29.36
N LYS A 78 21.81 -14.30 -29.29
CA LYS A 78 23.18 -14.84 -29.50
C LYS A 78 23.60 -15.88 -28.46
N LYS A 79 23.06 -15.83 -27.24
CA LYS A 79 23.28 -16.86 -26.22
C LYS A 79 22.42 -18.11 -26.44
N LYS A 80 21.21 -17.95 -27.01
CA LYS A 80 20.28 -19.06 -27.28
C LYS A 80 20.56 -19.75 -28.62
N PHE A 81 21.00 -18.98 -29.60
CA PHE A 81 21.48 -19.47 -30.89
C PHE A 81 22.98 -19.28 -30.90
N ASP A 82 23.71 -20.37 -30.66
CA ASP A 82 25.14 -20.45 -30.93
C ASP A 82 25.29 -20.23 -32.45
N PHE A 83 25.47 -18.97 -32.87
CA PHE A 83 25.77 -18.67 -34.26
C PHE A 83 27.16 -19.25 -34.50
N VAL A 84 27.17 -20.51 -34.94
CA VAL A 84 28.33 -21.16 -35.54
C VAL A 84 28.82 -20.15 -36.57
N GLU A 85 29.93 -19.49 -36.25
CA GLU A 85 30.65 -18.66 -37.18
C GLU A 85 30.72 -19.45 -38.47
N LYS A 86 30.18 -18.86 -39.53
CA LYS A 86 30.19 -19.40 -40.88
C LYS A 86 31.66 -19.61 -41.23
N LYS A 87 32.18 -20.82 -40.97
CA LYS A 87 33.45 -21.26 -41.50
C LYS A 87 33.30 -21.20 -43.00
N THR A 88 34.12 -20.35 -43.58
CA THR A 88 34.45 -20.30 -44.99
C THR A 88 34.78 -21.71 -45.48
N ASP A 89 33.88 -22.30 -46.24
CA ASP A 89 34.18 -22.77 -47.61
C ASP A 89 32.86 -23.01 -48.37
N PRO A 90 32.78 -22.66 -49.68
CA PRO A 90 31.57 -22.82 -50.47
C PRO A 90 31.56 -24.21 -51.11
N GLU A 91 30.70 -25.11 -50.64
CA GLU A 91 30.22 -26.24 -51.46
C GLU A 91 28.82 -25.93 -51.99
N PRO A 92 28.60 -25.95 -53.32
CA PRO A 92 27.33 -25.60 -53.91
C PRO A 92 26.41 -26.82 -53.87
N GLY A 93 25.56 -26.91 -52.86
CA GLY A 93 24.54 -27.96 -52.83
C GLY A 93 23.62 -27.84 -51.62
N GLY A 94 22.38 -27.40 -51.85
CA GLY A 94 21.31 -27.49 -50.87
C GLY A 94 20.37 -26.30 -50.95
N GLY A 95 19.24 -26.49 -51.63
CA GLY A 95 18.22 -25.47 -51.84
C GLY A 95 17.77 -24.84 -50.53
N GLY A 96 17.81 -23.50 -50.49
CA GLY A 96 17.13 -22.73 -49.46
C GLY A 96 15.63 -23.00 -49.57
N THR A 97 15.09 -23.67 -48.56
CA THR A 97 13.66 -23.59 -48.29
C THR A 97 13.42 -22.28 -47.57
N ASP A 98 12.73 -21.35 -48.22
CA ASP A 98 12.13 -20.20 -47.57
C ASP A 98 11.30 -20.67 -46.37
N PRO A 99 11.45 -20.06 -45.17
CA PRO A 99 10.71 -20.47 -43.99
C PRO A 99 9.20 -20.29 -44.25
N LYS A 100 8.43 -21.34 -44.02
CA LYS A 100 6.97 -21.31 -44.23
C LYS A 100 6.32 -20.32 -43.24
N PRO A 101 5.19 -19.70 -43.60
CA PRO A 101 4.50 -18.71 -42.74
C PRO A 101 4.22 -19.19 -41.31
N ASP A 102 4.01 -20.50 -41.11
CA ASP A 102 3.75 -21.12 -39.80
C ASP A 102 4.97 -21.07 -38.86
N ASP A 103 6.19 -21.09 -39.40
CA ASP A 103 7.42 -20.99 -38.62
C ASP A 103 7.63 -19.56 -38.11
N ILE A 104 7.29 -18.55 -38.93
CA ILE A 104 7.39 -17.14 -38.55
C ILE A 104 6.38 -16.82 -37.44
N ALA A 105 5.13 -17.30 -37.55
CA ALA A 105 4.12 -17.15 -36.50
C ALA A 105 4.57 -17.77 -35.17
N THR A 106 5.21 -18.95 -35.22
CA THR A 106 5.72 -19.64 -34.03
C THR A 106 6.91 -18.89 -33.40
N ILE A 107 7.81 -18.34 -34.22
CA ILE A 107 8.94 -17.52 -33.75
C ILE A 107 8.44 -16.23 -33.10
N VAL A 108 7.46 -15.55 -33.71
CA VAL A 108 6.85 -14.33 -33.16
C VAL A 108 6.11 -14.64 -31.86
N ALA A 109 5.33 -15.72 -31.79
CA ALA A 109 4.64 -16.12 -30.57
C ALA A 109 5.61 -16.41 -29.42
N ASN A 110 6.72 -17.11 -29.68
CA ASN A 110 7.76 -17.38 -28.68
C ASN A 110 8.49 -16.11 -28.24
N ALA A 111 8.74 -15.17 -29.16
CA ALA A 111 9.35 -13.88 -28.85
C ALA A 111 8.43 -13.01 -27.99
N VAL A 112 7.13 -12.95 -28.34
CA VAL A 112 6.11 -12.22 -27.57
C VAL A 112 5.92 -12.85 -26.19
N ALA A 113 5.81 -14.18 -26.09
CA ALA A 113 5.72 -14.88 -24.81
C ALA A 113 6.98 -14.65 -23.95
N GLY A 114 8.17 -14.65 -24.56
CA GLY A 114 9.42 -14.35 -23.88
C GLY A 114 9.52 -12.91 -23.34
N ALA A 115 8.90 -11.95 -24.03
CA ALA A 115 8.86 -10.55 -23.60
C ALA A 115 7.75 -10.26 -22.57
N VAL A 116 6.61 -10.96 -22.67
CA VAL A 116 5.46 -10.76 -21.77
C VAL A 116 5.62 -11.50 -20.45
N LYS A 117 6.27 -12.67 -20.44
CA LYS A 117 6.51 -13.44 -19.20
C LYS A 117 7.21 -12.66 -18.07
N PRO A 118 8.32 -11.92 -18.31
CA PRO A 118 8.94 -11.12 -17.24
C PRO A 118 8.06 -9.94 -16.78
N LEU A 119 7.16 -9.43 -17.64
CA LEU A 119 6.19 -8.41 -17.25
C LEU A 119 5.08 -9.00 -16.38
N GLN A 120 4.60 -10.19 -16.72
CA GLN A 120 3.65 -10.95 -15.92
C GLN A 120 4.23 -11.30 -14.54
N ASP A 121 5.46 -11.83 -14.48
CA ASP A 121 6.14 -12.12 -13.21
C ASP A 121 6.33 -10.85 -12.34
N ARG A 122 6.52 -9.68 -12.96
CA ARG A 122 6.62 -8.39 -12.24
C ARG A 122 5.25 -7.92 -11.75
N LEU A 123 4.21 -8.10 -12.56
CA LEU A 123 2.83 -7.75 -12.21
C LEU A 123 2.38 -8.59 -11.00
N GLU A 124 2.59 -9.90 -11.05
CA GLU A 124 2.25 -10.82 -9.96
C GLU A 124 2.99 -10.46 -8.67
N LYS A 125 4.28 -10.12 -8.74
CA LYS A 125 5.05 -9.64 -7.57
C LYS A 125 4.53 -8.32 -7.02
N TYR A 126 4.11 -7.41 -7.90
CA TYR A 126 3.56 -6.12 -7.51
C TYR A 126 2.20 -6.27 -6.84
N GLU A 127 1.30 -7.05 -7.43
CA GLU A 127 0.00 -7.39 -6.88
C GLU A 127 0.14 -8.09 -5.51
N GLN A 128 1.05 -9.06 -5.39
CA GLN A 128 1.36 -9.69 -4.09
C GLN A 128 1.87 -8.68 -3.06
N GLY A 129 2.70 -7.72 -3.47
CA GLY A 129 3.20 -6.65 -2.60
C GLY A 129 2.10 -5.70 -2.12
N GLU A 130 1.22 -5.26 -3.01
CA GLU A 130 0.10 -4.37 -2.68
C GLU A 130 -0.95 -5.08 -1.82
N VAL A 131 -1.27 -6.34 -2.12
CA VAL A 131 -2.14 -7.18 -1.30
C VAL A 131 -1.56 -7.34 0.11
N GLY A 132 -0.25 -7.60 0.23
CA GLY A 132 0.42 -7.69 1.53
C GLY A 132 0.32 -6.40 2.36
N LYS A 133 0.49 -5.23 1.73
CA LYS A 133 0.35 -3.92 2.40
C LYS A 133 -1.10 -3.66 2.83
N SER A 134 -2.07 -3.92 1.95
CA SER A 134 -3.50 -3.72 2.24
C SER A 134 -3.94 -4.58 3.42
N ARG A 135 -3.54 -5.86 3.44
CA ARG A 135 -3.83 -6.77 4.55
C ARG A 135 -3.16 -6.34 5.86
N LEU A 136 -1.90 -5.87 5.80
CA LEU A 136 -1.21 -5.33 6.98
C LEU A 136 -1.96 -4.11 7.56
N GLN A 137 -2.39 -3.19 6.71
CA GLN A 137 -3.13 -2.00 7.13
C GLN A 137 -4.46 -2.39 7.80
N ALA A 138 -5.23 -3.29 7.19
CA ALA A 138 -6.50 -3.74 7.76
C ALA A 138 -6.32 -4.40 9.14
N LEU A 139 -5.24 -5.18 9.34
CA LEU A 139 -4.90 -5.74 10.64
C LEU A 139 -4.50 -4.65 11.65
N GLN A 140 -3.69 -3.67 11.25
CA GLN A 140 -3.31 -2.54 12.11
C GLN A 140 -4.52 -1.73 12.56
N ASP A 141 -5.49 -1.51 11.66
CA ASP A 141 -6.73 -0.81 11.96
C ASP A 141 -7.54 -1.55 13.04
N LYS A 142 -7.67 -2.89 12.94
CA LYS A 142 -8.31 -3.70 14.00
C LYS A 142 -7.54 -3.65 15.31
N LEU A 143 -6.21 -3.77 15.25
CA LEU A 143 -5.34 -3.73 16.43
C LEU A 143 -5.27 -2.36 17.10
N SER A 144 -5.70 -1.28 16.44
CA SER A 144 -5.79 0.05 17.06
C SER A 144 -6.74 0.09 18.27
N ALA A 145 -7.74 -0.79 18.28
CA ALA A 145 -8.68 -0.95 19.39
C ALA A 145 -8.14 -1.86 20.52
N CYS A 146 -6.99 -2.52 20.32
CA CYS A 146 -6.39 -3.40 21.32
C CYS A 146 -5.61 -2.59 22.37
N LYS A 147 -5.86 -2.87 23.65
CA LYS A 147 -5.23 -2.25 24.82
C LYS A 147 -4.04 -3.05 25.35
N ASP A 148 -3.83 -4.27 24.85
CA ASP A 148 -2.69 -5.12 25.18
C ASP A 148 -1.58 -4.94 24.14
N GLU A 149 -0.54 -4.18 24.52
CA GLU A 149 0.62 -3.91 23.66
C GLU A 149 1.44 -5.17 23.34
N THR A 150 1.46 -6.16 24.24
CA THR A 150 2.20 -7.41 24.00
C THR A 150 1.49 -8.26 22.97
N PHE A 151 0.16 -8.39 23.10
CA PHE A 151 -0.68 -9.06 22.12
C PHE A 151 -0.57 -8.39 20.74
N LYS A 152 -0.59 -7.06 20.69
CA LYS A 152 -0.44 -6.28 19.45
C LYS A 152 0.91 -6.54 18.78
N ALA A 153 2.01 -6.44 19.52
CA ALA A 153 3.35 -6.68 18.98
C ALA A 153 3.52 -8.12 18.47
N GLN A 154 3.00 -9.10 19.22
CA GLN A 154 3.06 -10.51 18.83
C GLN A 154 2.22 -10.78 17.57
N THR A 155 1.01 -10.24 17.49
CA THR A 155 0.13 -10.41 16.32
C THR A 155 0.76 -9.83 15.06
N LEU A 156 1.37 -8.64 15.13
CA LEU A 156 2.06 -8.04 13.98
C LEU A 156 3.29 -8.86 13.54
N LYS A 157 4.05 -9.39 14.50
CA LYS A 157 5.21 -10.25 14.23
C LYS A 157 4.80 -11.56 13.56
N ASP A 158 3.72 -12.17 14.02
CA ASP A 158 3.21 -13.42 13.48
C ASP A 158 2.57 -13.22 12.10
N PHE A 159 1.89 -12.10 11.87
CA PHE A 159 1.36 -11.74 10.56
C PHE A 159 2.46 -11.68 9.49
N GLY A 160 3.65 -11.14 9.82
CA GLY A 160 4.80 -11.13 8.90
C GLY A 160 5.32 -12.52 8.51
N ARG A 161 4.90 -13.57 9.21
CA ARG A 161 5.23 -14.98 8.92
C ARG A 161 4.07 -15.74 8.29
N MET A 162 2.86 -15.19 8.33
CA MET A 162 1.66 -15.80 7.77
C MET A 162 1.57 -15.57 6.27
N ARG A 163 0.92 -16.51 5.58
CA ARG A 163 0.50 -16.36 4.19
C ARG A 163 -0.96 -16.77 4.10
N PHE A 164 -1.72 -16.02 3.33
CA PHE A 164 -3.13 -16.27 3.06
C PHE A 164 -3.28 -16.57 1.58
N ASP A 165 -3.95 -17.68 1.27
CA ASP A 165 -4.16 -18.14 -0.09
C ASP A 165 -5.10 -17.21 -0.86
N ASP A 166 -6.11 -16.65 -0.17
CA ASP A 166 -7.09 -15.71 -0.72
C ASP A 166 -7.53 -14.65 0.30
N ASP A 167 -8.36 -13.71 -0.16
CA ASP A 167 -8.90 -12.64 0.69
C ASP A 167 -9.96 -13.13 1.69
N ASN A 168 -10.66 -14.24 1.40
CA ASN A 168 -11.64 -14.81 2.33
C ASN A 168 -10.94 -15.34 3.58
N SER A 169 -9.86 -16.10 3.40
CA SER A 169 -9.02 -16.63 4.47
C SER A 169 -8.45 -15.53 5.35
N PHE A 170 -8.07 -14.40 4.74
CA PHE A 170 -7.62 -13.22 5.48
C PHE A 170 -8.76 -12.53 6.25
N ASN A 171 -9.95 -12.42 5.67
CA ASN A 171 -11.11 -11.81 6.32
C ASN A 171 -11.62 -12.67 7.49
N GLU A 172 -11.59 -14.00 7.37
CA GLU A 172 -11.86 -14.92 8.47
C GLU A 172 -10.87 -14.71 9.60
N TYR A 173 -9.57 -14.67 9.30
CA TYR A 173 -8.53 -14.35 10.28
C TYR A 173 -8.77 -13.00 10.97
N LEU A 174 -9.13 -11.95 10.24
CA LEU A 174 -9.46 -10.65 10.83
C LEU A 174 -10.67 -10.71 11.76
N THR A 175 -11.68 -11.50 11.41
CA THR A 175 -12.90 -11.68 12.21
C THR A 175 -12.60 -12.40 13.52
N GLU A 176 -11.82 -13.49 13.45
CA GLU A 176 -11.33 -14.19 14.64
C GLU A 176 -10.46 -13.28 15.51
N LYS A 177 -9.54 -12.53 14.90
CA LYS A 177 -8.69 -11.59 15.63
C LYS A 177 -9.48 -10.48 16.31
N GLU A 178 -10.58 -10.01 15.71
CA GLU A 178 -11.44 -9.04 16.38
C GLU A 178 -12.05 -9.61 17.67
N ALA A 179 -12.46 -10.89 17.67
CA ALA A 179 -12.95 -11.55 18.87
C ALA A 179 -11.83 -11.74 19.92
N ASP A 180 -10.63 -12.11 19.49
CA ASP A 180 -9.45 -12.21 20.36
C ASP A 180 -9.12 -10.85 21.00
N ILE A 181 -9.16 -9.76 20.22
CA ILE A 181 -8.91 -8.39 20.72
C ILE A 181 -9.93 -8.01 21.79
N LYS A 182 -11.21 -8.32 21.59
CA LYS A 182 -12.26 -8.08 22.59
C LYS A 182 -11.97 -8.84 23.89
N THR A 183 -11.55 -10.11 23.77
CA THR A 183 -11.19 -10.95 24.91
C THR A 183 -9.96 -10.42 25.64
N ALA A 184 -8.89 -10.09 24.92
CA ALA A 184 -7.67 -9.52 25.48
C ALA A 184 -7.94 -8.18 26.19
N ASN A 185 -8.76 -7.32 25.59
CA ASN A 185 -9.18 -6.06 26.21
C ASN A 185 -9.96 -6.28 27.50
N GLN A 186 -10.83 -7.29 27.54
CA GLN A 186 -11.56 -7.66 28.75
C GLN A 186 -10.59 -8.16 29.82
N SER A 187 -9.64 -9.03 29.49
CA SER A 187 -8.62 -9.50 30.44
C SER A 187 -7.78 -8.36 31.00
N VAL A 188 -7.40 -7.38 30.18
CA VAL A 188 -6.70 -6.17 30.65
C VAL A 188 -7.58 -5.34 31.59
N ALA A 189 -8.89 -5.22 31.29
CA ALA A 189 -9.83 -4.52 32.17
C ALA A 189 -10.05 -5.25 33.49
N ASP A 190 -10.21 -6.57 33.48
CA ASP A 190 -10.40 -7.41 34.65
C ASP A 190 -9.15 -7.41 35.54
N ALA A 191 -7.95 -7.50 34.95
CA ALA A 191 -6.68 -7.39 35.66
C ALA A 191 -6.53 -6.00 36.31
N LYS A 192 -6.90 -4.93 35.59
CA LYS A 192 -6.92 -3.58 36.16
C LYS A 192 -7.93 -3.47 37.30
N LEU A 193 -9.11 -4.06 37.19
CA LEU A 193 -10.13 -4.04 38.25
C LEU A 193 -9.66 -4.82 39.49
N SER A 194 -9.09 -6.02 39.28
CA SER A 194 -8.49 -6.84 40.34
C SER A 194 -7.31 -6.15 41.03
N GLY A 195 -6.55 -5.32 40.31
CA GLY A 195 -5.39 -4.60 40.86
C GLY A 195 -5.71 -3.22 41.45
N ALA A 196 -6.76 -2.55 40.97
CA ALA A 196 -7.09 -1.16 41.34
C ALA A 196 -8.07 -1.04 42.52
N GLY A 197 -8.75 -2.11 42.91
CA GLY A 197 -9.68 -2.09 44.03
C GLY A 197 -9.58 -3.39 44.79
N GLY A 198 -8.80 -3.39 45.88
CA GLY A 198 -8.80 -4.49 46.84
C GLY A 198 -10.23 -4.93 47.16
N ALA A 199 -10.39 -6.23 47.40
CA ALA A 199 -11.66 -6.91 47.67
C ALA A 199 -12.67 -5.95 48.31
N PRO A 200 -13.91 -5.87 47.79
CA PRO A 200 -14.85 -4.86 48.24
C PRO A 200 -14.91 -4.92 49.76
N GLN A 201 -14.71 -3.77 50.40
CA GLN A 201 -14.47 -3.62 51.85
C GLN A 201 -15.68 -4.03 52.72
N PHE A 202 -16.59 -4.85 52.19
CA PHE A 202 -17.67 -5.54 52.92
C PHE A 202 -17.14 -6.41 54.07
N GLY A 203 -15.85 -6.78 54.05
CA GLY A 203 -15.18 -7.49 55.15
C GLY A 203 -14.72 -6.61 56.31
N GLN A 204 -14.57 -5.30 56.13
CA GLN A 204 -14.26 -4.38 57.23
C GLN A 204 -15.54 -4.02 57.97
N LYS A 205 -16.04 -4.99 58.74
CA LYS A 205 -17.05 -4.77 59.77
C LYS A 205 -16.35 -4.26 61.03
N ASN A 206 -16.92 -3.27 61.69
CA ASN A 206 -16.52 -2.93 63.06
C ASN A 206 -16.92 -4.07 64.03
N GLU A 207 -16.51 -4.00 65.29
CA GLU A 207 -16.84 -5.01 66.33
C GLU A 207 -18.36 -5.26 66.50
N ALA A 208 -19.21 -4.36 65.98
CA ALA A 208 -20.67 -4.47 65.98
C ALA A 208 -21.26 -5.07 64.68
N GLY A 209 -20.43 -5.50 63.73
CA GLY A 209 -20.88 -6.16 62.49
C GLY A 209 -21.34 -5.21 61.37
N VAL A 210 -21.21 -3.89 61.55
CA VAL A 210 -21.67 -2.86 60.59
C VAL A 210 -20.55 -2.53 59.61
N SER A 211 -20.87 -2.43 58.33
CA SER A 211 -19.90 -2.06 57.29
C SER A 211 -19.45 -0.60 57.45
N LYS A 212 -18.17 -0.33 57.15
CA LYS A 212 -17.59 1.02 57.22
C LYS A 212 -18.39 2.09 56.47
N ALA A 213 -18.96 1.75 55.31
CA ALA A 213 -19.81 2.65 54.55
C ALA A 213 -21.09 3.06 55.30
N VAL A 214 -21.70 2.13 56.05
CA VAL A 214 -22.89 2.42 56.87
C VAL A 214 -22.52 3.21 58.11
N SER A 215 -21.37 2.94 58.73
CA SER A 215 -20.91 3.76 59.86
C SER A 215 -20.62 5.21 59.45
N ASP A 216 -19.99 5.42 58.29
CA ASP A 216 -19.65 6.76 57.80
C ASP A 216 -20.92 7.54 57.40
N PHE A 217 -21.91 6.86 56.82
CA PHE A 217 -23.22 7.43 56.52
C PHE A 217 -23.98 7.83 57.79
N ILE A 218 -24.03 6.96 58.81
CA ILE A 218 -24.67 7.27 60.09
C ILE A 218 -23.95 8.44 60.79
N ALA A 219 -22.62 8.49 60.72
CA ALA A 219 -21.84 9.60 61.26
C ALA A 219 -22.14 10.93 60.53
N SER A 220 -22.32 10.90 59.22
CA SER A 220 -22.68 12.07 58.40
C SER A 220 -24.09 12.62 58.67
N GLN A 221 -24.97 11.82 59.27
CA GLN A 221 -26.32 12.23 59.65
C GLN A 221 -26.41 12.76 61.09
N LYS A 222 -25.33 12.71 61.88
CA LYS A 222 -25.34 13.32 63.22
C LYS A 222 -25.33 14.85 63.09
N PRO A 223 -26.31 15.55 63.68
CA PRO A 223 -26.44 17.00 63.51
C PRO A 223 -25.56 17.71 64.54
N ASP A 224 -24.29 17.92 64.25
CA ASP A 224 -23.43 18.80 65.06
C ASP A 224 -22.41 19.56 64.19
N ALA A 225 -22.91 20.51 63.39
CA ALA A 225 -22.11 21.65 62.89
C ALA A 225 -22.91 22.79 62.23
N ASN A 226 -24.25 22.82 62.33
CA ASN A 226 -25.02 24.01 61.92
C ASN A 226 -25.81 24.55 63.11
N ALA A 227 -25.08 25.05 64.10
CA ALA A 227 -25.62 26.01 65.04
C ALA A 227 -25.94 27.30 64.26
N LEU A 228 -27.19 27.43 63.81
CA LEU A 228 -27.76 28.71 63.38
C LEU A 228 -27.79 29.64 64.60
N THR A 229 -26.71 30.39 64.81
CA THR A 229 -26.68 31.47 65.79
C THR A 229 -27.65 32.55 65.34
N GLY A 230 -28.82 32.60 65.98
CA GLY A 230 -29.80 33.66 65.80
C GLY A 230 -29.18 35.02 66.10
N LYS A 231 -29.43 35.99 65.22
CA LYS A 231 -29.01 37.38 65.39
C LYS A 231 -29.93 38.01 66.43
N GLU A 232 -29.41 38.34 67.61
CA GLU A 232 -30.15 39.13 68.60
C GLU A 232 -30.36 40.57 68.09
N VAL A 233 -31.48 41.14 68.56
CA VAL A 233 -32.20 42.34 68.12
C VAL A 233 -31.35 43.61 68.07
#